data_AF-A0A2G5U0K9-F1
#
_entry.id   AF-A0A2G5U0K9-F1
#
_cell.length_a   1.000
_cell.length_b   1.000
_cell.length_c   1.000
_cell.angle_alpha   90.00
_cell.angle_beta   90.00
_cell.angle_gamma   90.00
#
_symmetry.space_group_name_H-M   'P 1'
#
loop_
_entity.id
_entity.type
_entity.pdbx_description
1 polymer ?
#
loop_
_entity_poly.entity_id
_entity_poly.type
_entity_poly.pdbx_seq_one_letter_code
_entity_poly.pdbx_strand_id
1 'polypeptide(L)'
;MKLALFLYCSIIFIESVKADLIMVEVYGQPTTTKKVYSSNGKSWNECMAECYYAQSCVAAWKNGSTCYTFDYWLMGPITQTKEINESIVAFKVENKGGECPSGINPPTFGNKNATGSLYIDSDPKIAPVWVHYNIYYTKGSWKLNYKVDRICGEYEYDGFVSHADSTVTCSFVWYNENTGGFTYSEMKETCDEYSYGMAGFKYKEDVAMFEAKKYLVKIKDTRAYVRVDGIRTAACQKTPKTAYCMSEKDPTGRMTPSPFPGLFFYIRTPTMSPKLHISLLFLLLLIPNAQSSGYLEIRLKSPFLLNATVTITEDIYFPTNKRVFNVPLVPDHTRILTNVPVKFHRPGTVLINSGPVDKFGLHFATIRSDRWNTKQMIIAPDEMKLPFTGFRIDVKCDRNWHGPYCDKFCNDNHAKIINRRCTHNATLGCPLMLSGPNCDVPLLQTESTCPCVNHGYCVSEFLNPLDTVDRSICECGVGFEGEHCEEKEYDYADAIQFGMHGGPEKVFTEFFERSSVDNELRYLYH
;
A
#
# COMPACT_ATOMS: atom_id res chain seq x y z
N MET A 1 -29.01 -45.56 11.46
CA MET A 1 -28.06 -44.94 12.41
C MET A 1 -26.86 -44.50 11.60
N LYS A 2 -26.69 -43.18 11.41
CA LYS A 2 -25.88 -42.60 10.34
C LYS A 2 -24.39 -42.58 10.70
N LEU A 3 -23.59 -43.16 9.81
CA LEU A 3 -22.14 -43.04 9.73
C LEU A 3 -21.80 -41.62 9.27
N ALA A 4 -21.04 -40.85 10.06
CA ALA A 4 -20.57 -39.53 9.67
C ALA A 4 -19.07 -39.61 9.36
N LEU A 5 -18.76 -39.53 8.06
CA LEU A 5 -17.45 -39.31 7.48
C LEU A 5 -16.96 -37.91 7.91
N PHE A 6 -15.87 -37.83 8.67
CA PHE A 6 -15.17 -36.56 8.89
C PHE A 6 -14.33 -36.27 7.64
N LEU A 7 -14.81 -35.34 6.81
CA LEU A 7 -14.05 -34.77 5.70
C LEU A 7 -12.92 -33.91 6.29
N TYR A 8 -11.68 -34.36 6.12
CA TYR A 8 -10.49 -33.58 6.40
C TYR A 8 -10.39 -32.48 5.33
N CYS A 9 -10.88 -31.28 5.66
CA CYS A 9 -10.72 -30.11 4.82
C CYS A 9 -9.32 -29.56 5.07
N SER A 10 -8.35 -30.05 4.30
CA SER A 10 -7.02 -29.46 4.20
C SER A 10 -7.18 -28.03 3.68
N ILE A 11 -7.14 -27.05 4.58
CA ILE A 11 -6.93 -25.65 4.20
C ILE A 11 -5.49 -25.57 3.72
N ILE A 12 -5.31 -25.72 2.41
CA ILE A 12 -4.10 -25.30 1.74
C ILE A 12 -4.09 -23.78 1.88
N PHE A 13 -3.29 -23.28 2.82
CA PHE A 13 -2.84 -21.90 2.76
C PHE A 13 -2.08 -21.77 1.46
N ILE A 14 -2.68 -21.08 0.48
CA ILE A 14 -1.94 -20.56 -0.66
C ILE A 14 -1.05 -19.47 -0.05
N GLU A 15 0.16 -19.83 0.33
CA GLU A 15 1.23 -18.85 0.47
C GLU A 15 1.28 -18.06 -0.84
N SER A 16 1.07 -16.75 -0.77
CA SER A 16 1.38 -15.90 -1.92
C SER A 16 2.90 -15.89 -2.05
N VAL A 17 3.41 -16.88 -2.76
CA VAL A 17 4.76 -16.83 -3.30
C VAL A 17 4.78 -15.58 -4.18
N LYS A 18 5.39 -14.50 -3.70
CA LYS A 18 5.79 -13.39 -4.57
C LYS A 18 6.67 -14.04 -5.63
N ALA A 19 6.13 -14.21 -6.83
CA ALA A 19 6.90 -14.71 -7.93
C ALA A 19 7.85 -13.58 -8.34
N ASP A 20 9.15 -13.79 -8.14
CA ASP A 20 10.16 -12.85 -8.60
C ASP A 20 10.18 -12.90 -10.13
N LEU A 21 9.72 -11.84 -10.78
CA LEU A 21 9.82 -11.73 -12.24
C LEU A 21 11.30 -11.53 -12.61
N ILE A 22 11.72 -12.14 -13.72
CA ILE A 22 13.04 -11.98 -14.33
C ILE A 22 12.90 -11.67 -15.82
N MET A 23 13.94 -11.07 -16.40
CA MET A 23 14.07 -10.91 -17.86
C MET A 23 14.98 -12.02 -18.40
N VAL A 24 14.47 -12.83 -19.32
CA VAL A 24 15.19 -13.95 -19.94
C VAL A 24 15.52 -13.60 -21.38
N GLU A 25 16.80 -13.49 -21.68
CA GLU A 25 17.31 -13.21 -23.03
C GLU A 25 17.34 -14.46 -23.90
N VAL A 26 16.91 -14.31 -25.15
CA VAL A 26 16.98 -15.35 -26.18
C VAL A 26 17.25 -14.73 -27.55
N TYR A 27 17.81 -15.52 -28.46
CA TYR A 27 17.96 -15.15 -29.87
C TYR A 27 16.63 -15.31 -30.61
N GLY A 28 16.01 -14.18 -30.94
CA GLY A 28 14.72 -14.17 -31.61
C GLY A 28 14.42 -12.85 -32.31
N GLN A 29 13.40 -12.87 -33.17
CA GLN A 29 12.91 -11.68 -33.85
C GLN A 29 11.37 -11.65 -33.84
N PRO A 30 10.75 -10.56 -33.35
CA PRO A 30 9.30 -10.38 -33.44
C PRO A 30 8.84 -10.34 -34.90
N THR A 31 7.72 -10.99 -35.18
CA THR A 31 7.12 -11.01 -36.53
C THR A 31 6.49 -9.69 -36.97
N THR A 32 6.17 -8.81 -36.01
CA THR A 32 5.60 -7.49 -36.26
C THR A 32 6.07 -6.49 -35.20
N THR A 33 6.30 -5.25 -35.65
CA THR A 33 6.60 -4.09 -34.81
C THR A 33 5.53 -3.00 -34.97
N LYS A 34 4.39 -3.32 -35.59
CA LYS A 34 3.30 -2.36 -35.75
C LYS A 34 2.57 -2.20 -34.42
N LYS A 35 2.43 -0.94 -33.96
CA LYS A 35 1.70 -0.51 -32.74
C LYS A 35 2.39 -0.77 -31.40
N VAL A 36 3.72 -0.95 -31.37
CA VAL A 36 4.48 -1.13 -30.12
C VAL A 36 5.16 0.16 -29.68
N TYR A 37 5.50 0.26 -28.40
CA TYR A 37 6.29 1.39 -27.90
C TYR A 37 7.72 1.26 -28.40
N SER A 38 8.28 2.37 -28.88
CA SER A 38 9.66 2.39 -29.37
C SER A 38 10.40 3.65 -28.92
N SER A 39 11.67 3.49 -28.60
CA SER A 39 12.55 4.59 -28.20
C SER A 39 13.93 4.43 -28.83
N ASN A 40 14.56 5.54 -29.21
CA ASN A 40 15.88 5.55 -29.85
C ASN A 40 16.96 5.93 -28.83
N GLY A 41 18.17 5.39 -29.03
CA GLY A 41 19.38 5.79 -28.30
C GLY A 41 19.56 5.14 -26.93
N LYS A 42 18.71 4.17 -26.56
CA LYS A 42 18.83 3.42 -25.30
C LYS A 42 19.82 2.25 -25.40
N SER A 43 20.55 2.02 -24.32
CA SER A 43 21.30 0.78 -24.12
C SER A 43 20.34 -0.41 -24.00
N TRP A 44 20.87 -1.63 -24.18
CA TRP A 44 20.04 -2.82 -24.07
C TRP A 44 19.51 -3.04 -22.64
N ASN A 45 20.33 -2.77 -21.64
CA ASN A 45 19.94 -2.85 -20.23
C ASN A 45 18.81 -1.86 -19.89
N GLU A 46 18.87 -0.63 -20.42
CA GLU A 46 17.79 0.35 -20.23
C GLU A 46 16.49 -0.10 -20.91
N CYS A 47 16.58 -0.75 -22.08
CA CYS A 47 15.43 -1.31 -22.78
C CYS A 47 14.76 -2.44 -21.98
N MET A 48 15.56 -3.36 -21.43
CA MET A 48 15.05 -4.43 -20.57
C MET A 48 14.45 -3.88 -19.28
N ALA A 49 15.10 -2.89 -18.64
CA ALA A 49 14.60 -2.25 -17.44
C ALA A 49 13.25 -1.56 -17.67
N GLU A 50 13.08 -0.89 -18.80
CA GLU A 50 11.80 -0.27 -19.18
C GLU A 50 10.66 -1.29 -19.22
N CYS A 51 10.87 -2.46 -19.82
CA CYS A 51 9.87 -3.53 -19.81
C CYS A 51 9.70 -4.19 -18.43
N TYR A 52 10.79 -4.33 -17.67
CA TYR A 52 10.74 -4.92 -16.34
C TYR A 52 9.85 -4.10 -15.39
N TYR A 53 9.96 -2.78 -15.42
CA TYR A 53 9.17 -1.89 -14.56
C TYR A 53 7.78 -1.54 -15.11
N ALA A 54 7.56 -1.65 -16.43
CA ALA A 54 6.23 -1.48 -17.01
C ALA A 54 5.30 -2.64 -16.61
N GLN A 55 4.13 -2.31 -16.06
CA GLN A 55 3.16 -3.30 -15.55
C GLN A 55 2.58 -4.18 -16.66
N SER A 56 2.32 -3.62 -17.84
CA SER A 56 1.71 -4.31 -18.98
C SER A 56 2.71 -5.05 -19.88
N CYS A 57 4.01 -4.80 -19.73
CA CYS A 57 5.04 -5.30 -20.64
C CYS A 57 5.40 -6.76 -20.39
N VAL A 58 5.51 -7.54 -21.47
CA VAL A 58 5.82 -8.98 -21.45
C VAL A 58 7.12 -9.31 -22.19
N ALA A 59 7.59 -8.45 -23.08
CA ALA A 59 8.83 -8.65 -23.82
C ALA A 59 9.49 -7.33 -24.25
N ALA A 60 10.81 -7.37 -24.41
CA ALA A 60 11.61 -6.29 -24.99
C ALA A 60 12.45 -6.82 -26.16
N TRP A 61 12.68 -6.00 -27.18
CA TRP A 61 13.51 -6.32 -28.35
C TRP A 61 14.33 -5.12 -28.75
N LYS A 62 15.58 -5.35 -29.16
CA LYS A 62 16.44 -4.30 -29.70
C LYS A 62 16.79 -4.59 -31.15
N ASN A 63 16.63 -3.56 -31.98
CA ASN A 63 17.03 -3.59 -33.38
C ASN A 63 17.90 -2.35 -33.66
N GLY A 64 19.21 -2.55 -33.80
CA GLY A 64 20.16 -1.45 -33.88
C GLY A 64 20.10 -0.56 -32.64
N SER A 65 19.82 0.74 -32.82
CA SER A 65 19.70 1.72 -31.73
C SER A 65 18.28 1.86 -31.17
N THR A 66 17.29 1.14 -31.72
CA THR A 66 15.89 1.27 -31.35
C THR A 66 15.51 0.15 -30.38
N CYS A 67 14.99 0.55 -29.22
CA CYS A 67 14.36 -0.32 -28.23
C CYS A 67 12.87 -0.42 -28.51
N TYR A 68 12.34 -1.64 -28.47
CA TYR A 68 10.91 -1.93 -28.57
C TYR A 68 10.45 -2.68 -27.32
N THR A 69 9.36 -2.22 -26.71
CA THR A 69 8.69 -2.90 -25.60
C THR A 69 7.28 -3.31 -25.99
N PHE A 70 6.89 -4.50 -25.56
CA PHE A 70 5.66 -5.15 -26.00
C PHE A 70 4.74 -5.40 -24.83
N ASP A 71 3.61 -4.71 -24.83
CA ASP A 71 2.53 -4.98 -23.89
C ASP A 71 1.79 -6.26 -24.27
N TYR A 72 1.18 -6.92 -23.28
CA TYR A 72 0.55 -8.22 -23.46
C TYR A 72 -0.52 -8.23 -24.57
N TRP A 73 -1.23 -7.12 -24.80
CA TRP A 73 -2.24 -6.99 -25.86
C TRP A 73 -1.68 -6.66 -27.25
N LEU A 74 -0.41 -6.29 -27.36
CA LEU A 74 0.27 -5.97 -28.62
C LEU A 74 1.22 -7.08 -29.08
N MET A 75 1.50 -8.04 -28.20
CA MET A 75 2.55 -9.02 -28.40
C MET A 75 2.15 -10.11 -29.41
N GLY A 76 2.91 -10.19 -30.51
CA GLY A 76 2.79 -11.24 -31.52
C GLY A 76 3.80 -12.39 -31.34
N PRO A 77 3.83 -13.37 -32.25
CA PRO A 77 4.83 -14.44 -32.24
C PRO A 77 6.25 -13.89 -32.43
N ILE A 78 7.22 -14.53 -31.76
CA ILE A 78 8.66 -14.30 -31.96
C ILE A 78 9.25 -15.54 -32.62
N THR A 79 9.93 -15.35 -33.75
CA THR A 79 10.63 -16.41 -34.44
C THR A 79 12.02 -16.60 -33.84
N GLN A 80 12.40 -17.85 -33.55
CA GLN A 80 13.74 -18.17 -33.07
C GLN A 80 14.76 -17.94 -34.18
N THR A 81 15.82 -17.22 -33.83
CA THR A 81 16.96 -16.97 -34.71
C THR A 81 18.20 -17.68 -34.17
N LYS A 82 19.26 -17.68 -34.98
CA LYS A 82 20.59 -18.13 -34.54
C LYS A 82 21.34 -16.93 -33.96
N GLU A 83 22.27 -17.22 -33.07
CA GLU A 83 23.19 -16.23 -32.47
C GLU A 83 23.87 -15.33 -33.51
N ILE A 84 24.26 -15.89 -34.67
CA ILE A 84 24.87 -15.16 -35.79
C ILE A 84 24.01 -14.02 -36.36
N ASN A 85 22.71 -13.98 -36.05
CA ASN A 85 21.81 -12.93 -36.50
C ASN A 85 21.76 -11.72 -35.54
N GLU A 86 22.41 -11.80 -34.36
CA GLU A 86 22.51 -10.74 -33.33
C GLU A 86 21.18 -10.11 -32.86
N SER A 87 20.03 -10.70 -33.21
CA SER A 87 18.71 -10.23 -32.78
C SER A 87 18.35 -10.86 -31.43
N ILE A 88 18.34 -10.05 -30.37
CA ILE A 88 18.09 -10.49 -29.00
C ILE A 88 16.75 -9.96 -28.51
N VAL A 89 15.96 -10.86 -27.92
CA VAL A 89 14.68 -10.57 -27.28
C VAL A 89 14.77 -10.98 -25.81
N ALA A 90 14.21 -10.18 -24.91
CA ALA A 90 14.07 -10.53 -23.51
C ALA A 90 12.60 -10.74 -23.15
N PHE A 91 12.27 -11.90 -22.57
CA PHE A 91 10.93 -12.22 -22.05
C PHE A 91 10.85 -11.97 -20.56
N LYS A 92 9.73 -11.39 -20.09
CA LYS A 92 9.43 -11.27 -18.67
C LYS A 92 8.79 -12.57 -18.18
N VAL A 93 9.39 -13.24 -17.20
CA VAL A 93 9.03 -14.60 -16.76
C VAL A 93 9.03 -14.70 -15.25
N GLU A 94 8.12 -15.47 -14.66
CA GLU A 94 8.15 -15.83 -13.24
C GLU A 94 9.30 -16.79 -12.93
N ASN A 95 10.13 -16.44 -11.96
CA ASN A 95 11.17 -17.30 -11.43
C ASN A 95 10.76 -17.89 -10.07
N LYS A 96 10.23 -19.12 -10.08
CA LYS A 96 9.75 -19.79 -8.86
C LYS A 96 10.86 -20.46 -8.03
N GLY A 97 12.14 -20.28 -8.36
CA GLY A 97 13.24 -20.96 -7.67
C GLY A 97 14.64 -20.36 -7.82
N GLY A 98 14.79 -19.16 -8.39
CA GLY A 98 16.11 -18.56 -8.62
C GLY A 98 16.92 -19.22 -9.75
N GLU A 99 16.34 -20.15 -10.51
CA GLU A 99 17.03 -20.89 -11.57
C GLU A 99 16.91 -20.19 -12.93
N CYS A 100 17.98 -20.18 -13.72
CA CYS A 100 17.92 -19.74 -15.11
C CYS A 100 17.18 -20.78 -15.97
N PRO A 101 16.35 -20.38 -16.94
CA PRO A 101 15.72 -21.30 -17.88
C PRO A 101 16.76 -22.18 -18.58
N SER A 102 16.59 -23.50 -18.50
CA SER A 102 17.50 -24.49 -19.09
C SER A 102 16.79 -25.27 -20.20
N GLY A 103 17.51 -25.69 -21.26
CA GLY A 103 16.97 -26.51 -22.35
C GLY A 103 17.32 -26.02 -23.76
N ILE A 104 16.75 -26.67 -24.78
CA ILE A 104 17.03 -26.38 -26.22
C ILE A 104 16.28 -25.14 -26.71
N ASN A 105 15.19 -24.74 -26.01
CA ASN A 105 14.29 -23.66 -26.41
C ASN A 105 13.99 -22.68 -25.26
N PRO A 106 15.00 -22.05 -24.61
CA PRO A 106 14.73 -20.96 -23.65
C PRO A 106 13.78 -19.93 -24.29
N PRO A 107 12.90 -19.24 -23.53
CA PRO A 107 12.85 -19.12 -22.08
C PRO A 107 12.10 -20.27 -21.38
N THR A 108 11.82 -21.37 -22.08
CA THR A 108 11.20 -22.56 -21.45
C THR A 108 12.17 -23.24 -20.47
N PHE A 109 11.62 -23.84 -19.41
CA PHE A 109 12.38 -24.58 -18.39
C PHE A 109 12.27 -26.08 -18.67
N GLY A 110 13.28 -26.67 -19.30
CA GLY A 110 13.32 -28.09 -19.62
C GLY A 110 12.21 -28.52 -20.58
N ASN A 111 11.93 -27.72 -21.62
CA ASN A 111 10.80 -27.88 -22.56
C ASN A 111 9.40 -27.76 -21.93
N LYS A 112 9.29 -27.25 -20.68
CA LYS A 112 8.01 -26.85 -20.09
C LYS A 112 7.76 -25.37 -20.34
N ASN A 113 6.51 -25.02 -20.60
CA ASN A 113 6.10 -23.63 -20.83
C ASN A 113 6.53 -22.75 -19.65
N ALA A 114 7.12 -21.60 -19.97
CA ALA A 114 7.38 -20.56 -18.98
C ALA A 114 6.07 -19.83 -18.64
N THR A 115 5.94 -19.33 -17.42
CA THR A 115 4.73 -18.63 -16.96
C THR A 115 5.06 -17.21 -16.53
N GLY A 116 4.05 -16.34 -16.53
CA GLY A 116 4.15 -14.97 -16.05
C GLY A 116 2.82 -14.48 -15.51
N SER A 117 2.87 -13.56 -14.54
CA SER A 117 1.68 -12.88 -14.02
C SER A 117 1.96 -11.38 -13.89
N LEU A 118 1.03 -10.56 -14.37
CA LEU A 118 1.07 -9.10 -14.26
C LEU A 118 -0.09 -8.62 -13.40
N TYR A 119 0.17 -7.63 -12.55
CA TYR A 119 -0.85 -6.83 -11.88
C TYR A 119 -0.79 -5.42 -12.45
N ILE A 120 -1.89 -4.97 -13.05
CA ILE A 120 -1.97 -3.70 -13.74
C ILE A 120 -2.98 -2.82 -13.02
N ASP A 121 -2.51 -1.72 -12.43
CA ASP A 121 -3.29 -0.72 -11.68
C ASP A 121 -2.95 0.73 -12.10
N SER A 122 -2.16 0.89 -13.16
CA SER A 122 -1.61 2.20 -13.56
C SER A 122 -2.64 3.21 -14.06
N ASP A 123 -3.80 2.76 -14.56
CA ASP A 123 -4.88 3.66 -15.00
C ASP A 123 -5.94 3.79 -13.91
N PRO A 124 -6.07 4.94 -13.22
CA PRO A 124 -7.07 5.13 -12.17
C PRO A 124 -8.52 5.09 -12.70
N LYS A 125 -8.73 5.10 -14.01
CA LYS A 125 -10.06 4.97 -14.64
C LYS A 125 -10.47 3.51 -14.88
N ILE A 126 -9.51 2.59 -14.82
CA ILE A 126 -9.75 1.18 -15.10
C ILE A 126 -9.44 0.37 -13.83
N ALA A 127 -10.40 -0.42 -13.38
CA ALA A 127 -10.21 -1.30 -12.24
C ALA A 127 -8.98 -2.20 -12.44
N PRO A 128 -8.21 -2.48 -11.37
CA PRO A 128 -7.02 -3.30 -11.49
C PRO A 128 -7.32 -4.66 -12.13
N VAL A 129 -6.38 -5.15 -12.93
CA VAL A 129 -6.51 -6.44 -13.63
C VAL A 129 -5.29 -7.32 -13.42
N TRP A 130 -5.56 -8.62 -13.29
CA TRP A 130 -4.52 -9.65 -13.32
C TRP A 130 -4.42 -10.24 -14.72
N VAL A 131 -3.19 -10.40 -15.22
CA VAL A 131 -2.93 -11.04 -16.52
C VAL A 131 -1.97 -12.18 -16.30
N HIS A 132 -2.46 -13.40 -16.46
CA HIS A 132 -1.65 -14.61 -16.41
C HIS A 132 -1.32 -15.08 -17.82
N TYR A 133 -0.08 -15.44 -18.08
CA TYR A 133 0.34 -15.87 -19.40
C TYR A 133 1.31 -17.04 -19.38
N ASN A 134 1.27 -17.84 -20.46
CA ASN A 134 2.26 -18.88 -20.70
C ASN A 134 3.00 -18.59 -22.00
N ILE A 135 4.31 -18.78 -21.97
CA ILE A 135 5.20 -18.74 -23.12
C ILE A 135 5.48 -20.18 -23.53
N TYR A 136 5.08 -20.53 -24.74
CA TYR A 136 5.24 -21.87 -25.27
C TYR A 136 5.95 -21.82 -26.62
N TYR A 137 6.75 -22.85 -26.89
CA TYR A 137 7.54 -22.96 -28.11
C TYR A 137 6.86 -23.91 -29.09
N THR A 138 6.73 -23.52 -30.36
CA THR A 138 6.11 -24.36 -31.39
C THR A 138 6.73 -24.08 -32.75
N LYS A 139 7.35 -25.10 -33.36
CA LYS A 139 7.87 -25.08 -34.74
C LYS A 139 8.75 -23.86 -35.04
N GLY A 140 9.78 -23.57 -34.21
CA GLY A 140 10.70 -22.46 -34.48
C GLY A 140 10.22 -21.09 -34.01
N SER A 141 9.15 -20.99 -33.22
CA SER A 141 8.66 -19.71 -32.71
C SER A 141 8.08 -19.84 -31.30
N TRP A 142 8.26 -18.79 -30.50
CA TRP A 142 7.59 -18.61 -29.22
C TRP A 142 6.28 -17.87 -29.40
N LYS A 143 5.26 -18.31 -28.66
CA LYS A 143 3.94 -17.70 -28.62
C LYS A 143 3.52 -17.53 -27.16
N LEU A 144 2.69 -16.52 -26.92
CA LEU A 144 2.12 -16.24 -25.62
C LEU A 144 0.61 -16.46 -25.67
N ASN A 145 0.08 -17.11 -24.65
CA ASN A 145 -1.35 -17.14 -24.37
C ASN A 145 -1.64 -16.35 -23.10
N TYR A 146 -2.84 -15.76 -23.00
CA TYR A 146 -3.19 -14.88 -21.89
C TYR A 146 -4.54 -15.29 -21.30
N LYS A 147 -4.65 -15.18 -19.98
CA LYS A 147 -5.89 -15.21 -19.21
C LYS A 147 -5.95 -13.90 -18.43
N VAL A 148 -6.95 -13.08 -18.75
CA VAL A 148 -7.16 -11.78 -18.10
C VAL A 148 -8.26 -11.94 -17.06
N ASP A 149 -7.89 -11.82 -15.78
CA ASP A 149 -8.80 -11.89 -14.66
C ASP A 149 -9.19 -10.45 -14.28
N ARG A 150 -10.38 -10.04 -14.76
CA ARG A 150 -10.95 -8.72 -14.52
C ARG A 150 -11.70 -8.71 -13.20
N ILE A 151 -11.24 -7.90 -12.25
CA ILE A 151 -11.82 -7.86 -10.89
C ILE A 151 -13.29 -7.40 -10.90
N CYS A 152 -13.64 -6.47 -11.79
CA CYS A 152 -15.02 -5.97 -11.95
C CYS A 152 -15.85 -6.71 -13.04
N GLY A 153 -15.37 -7.86 -13.54
CA GLY A 153 -16.03 -8.57 -14.65
C GLY A 153 -15.82 -7.92 -16.03
N GLU A 154 -16.55 -8.41 -17.03
CA GLU A 154 -16.48 -7.92 -18.43
C GLU A 154 -17.40 -6.73 -18.74
N TYR A 155 -18.35 -6.41 -17.84
CA TYR A 155 -19.38 -5.40 -18.07
C TYR A 155 -18.98 -4.00 -17.59
N GLU A 156 -19.60 -2.97 -18.19
CA GLU A 156 -19.42 -1.56 -17.84
C GLU A 156 -19.82 -1.31 -16.38
N TYR A 157 -18.84 -1.05 -15.52
CA TYR A 157 -19.06 -0.53 -14.17
C TYR A 157 -19.02 1.01 -14.22
N ASP A 158 -19.83 1.66 -13.40
CA ASP A 158 -19.87 3.14 -13.34
C ASP A 158 -18.69 3.73 -12.56
N GLY A 159 -18.05 2.91 -11.73
CA GLY A 159 -16.92 3.27 -10.89
C GLY A 159 -16.40 2.06 -10.10
N PHE A 160 -15.17 2.18 -9.62
CA PHE A 160 -14.56 1.23 -8.71
C PHE A 160 -13.81 1.96 -7.60
N VAL A 161 -13.61 1.28 -6.48
CA VAL A 161 -12.81 1.76 -5.36
C VAL A 161 -11.88 0.62 -4.94
N SER A 162 -10.59 0.92 -4.81
CA SER A 162 -9.61 -0.01 -4.26
C SER A 162 -9.41 0.27 -2.78
N HIS A 163 -9.32 -0.79 -1.97
CA HIS A 163 -9.17 -0.66 -0.53
C HIS A 163 -7.74 -0.98 -0.09
N ALA A 164 -7.40 -0.56 1.13
CA ALA A 164 -6.09 -0.82 1.74
C ALA A 164 -5.79 -2.31 1.96
N ASP A 165 -6.81 -3.18 2.00
CA ASP A 165 -6.65 -4.64 2.10
C ASP A 165 -6.54 -5.33 0.72
N SER A 166 -6.30 -4.55 -0.34
CA SER A 166 -6.21 -5.00 -1.74
C SER A 166 -7.50 -5.59 -2.30
N THR A 167 -8.63 -5.45 -1.61
CA THR A 167 -9.94 -5.74 -2.21
C THR A 167 -10.41 -4.55 -3.05
N VAL A 168 -11.29 -4.81 -4.03
CA VAL A 168 -11.86 -3.79 -4.90
C VAL A 168 -13.37 -3.92 -4.87
N THR A 169 -14.08 -2.82 -4.63
CA THR A 169 -15.53 -2.72 -4.86
C THR A 169 -15.75 -2.13 -6.25
N CYS A 170 -16.70 -2.70 -6.99
CA CYS A 170 -17.15 -2.17 -8.27
C CYS A 170 -18.64 -1.83 -8.15
N SER A 171 -19.05 -0.65 -8.59
CA SER A 171 -20.47 -0.27 -8.61
C SER A 171 -21.04 -0.27 -10.01
N PHE A 172 -22.32 -0.63 -10.04
CA PHE A 172 -23.22 -0.33 -11.13
C PHE A 172 -24.40 0.48 -10.58
N VAL A 173 -24.78 1.54 -11.30
CA VAL A 173 -25.90 2.41 -10.95
C VAL A 173 -27.04 2.15 -11.90
N TRP A 174 -28.13 1.63 -11.35
CA TRP A 174 -29.36 1.43 -12.09
C TRP A 174 -30.33 2.60 -11.89
N TYR A 175 -30.93 3.09 -12.98
CA TYR A 175 -31.90 4.18 -12.95
C TYR A 175 -33.09 3.86 -13.86
N ASN A 176 -34.28 4.32 -13.46
CA ASN A 176 -35.49 4.24 -14.28
C ASN A 176 -36.06 5.66 -14.44
N GLU A 177 -36.35 6.05 -15.67
CA GLU A 177 -36.89 7.39 -15.99
C GLU A 177 -38.39 7.52 -15.70
N ASN A 178 -39.09 6.40 -15.48
CA ASN A 178 -40.56 6.31 -15.49
C ASN A 178 -41.20 5.96 -14.13
N THR A 179 -40.43 5.71 -13.07
CA THR A 179 -40.97 5.35 -11.75
C THR A 179 -40.50 6.29 -10.63
N GLY A 180 -41.42 6.60 -9.70
CA GLY A 180 -41.16 7.38 -8.49
C GLY A 180 -40.41 6.60 -7.41
N GLY A 181 -39.52 5.67 -7.78
CA GLY A 181 -38.83 4.77 -6.85
C GLY A 181 -38.36 3.46 -7.44
N PHE A 182 -37.30 2.92 -6.85
CA PHE A 182 -37.12 1.48 -6.72
C PHE A 182 -37.36 1.09 -5.26
N THR A 183 -38.08 0.01 -5.05
CA THR A 183 -38.22 -0.66 -3.76
C THR A 183 -37.03 -1.59 -3.51
N TYR A 184 -36.80 -1.94 -2.24
CA TYR A 184 -35.76 -2.92 -1.86
C TYR A 184 -35.93 -4.27 -2.59
N SER A 185 -37.18 -4.73 -2.77
CA SER A 185 -37.48 -5.99 -3.43
C SER A 185 -37.12 -5.97 -4.92
N GLU A 186 -37.48 -4.89 -5.62
CA GLU A 186 -37.14 -4.72 -7.04
C GLU A 186 -35.61 -4.69 -7.22
N MET A 187 -34.90 -3.95 -6.37
CA MET A 187 -33.45 -3.87 -6.46
C MET A 187 -32.75 -5.20 -6.11
N LYS A 188 -33.27 -5.95 -5.12
CA LYS A 188 -32.77 -7.29 -4.81
C LYS A 188 -32.98 -8.23 -6.00
N GLU A 189 -34.15 -8.22 -6.62
CA GLU A 189 -34.46 -9.04 -7.80
C GLU A 189 -33.50 -8.72 -8.95
N THR A 190 -33.24 -7.44 -9.22
CA THR A 190 -32.25 -7.02 -10.21
C THR A 190 -30.84 -7.50 -9.84
N CYS A 191 -30.38 -7.32 -8.59
CA CYS A 191 -29.07 -7.82 -8.17
C CYS A 191 -28.95 -9.34 -8.32
N ASP A 192 -29.97 -10.10 -7.91
CA ASP A 192 -29.99 -11.56 -8.03
C ASP A 192 -29.95 -12.01 -9.51
N GLU A 193 -30.67 -11.32 -10.41
CA GLU A 193 -30.70 -11.62 -11.86
C GLU A 193 -29.28 -11.58 -12.47
N TYR A 194 -28.48 -10.58 -12.11
CA TYR A 194 -27.12 -10.42 -12.61
C TYR A 194 -26.06 -11.14 -11.74
N SER A 195 -26.49 -11.95 -10.76
CA SER A 195 -25.59 -12.60 -9.79
C SER A 195 -24.68 -11.61 -9.04
N TYR A 196 -25.15 -10.38 -8.84
CA TYR A 196 -24.45 -9.33 -8.09
C TYR A 196 -24.92 -9.26 -6.64
N GLY A 197 -24.00 -8.89 -5.76
CA GLY A 197 -24.35 -8.52 -4.39
C GLY A 197 -24.96 -7.13 -4.34
N MET A 198 -25.89 -6.94 -3.41
CA MET A 198 -26.40 -5.60 -3.07
C MET A 198 -25.26 -4.79 -2.46
N ALA A 199 -24.91 -3.67 -3.07
CA ALA A 199 -23.77 -2.87 -2.64
C ALA A 199 -24.07 -2.17 -1.29
N GLY A 200 -23.46 -2.65 -0.21
CA GLY A 200 -23.37 -1.94 1.06
C GLY A 200 -22.03 -1.24 1.20
N PHE A 201 -21.97 -0.18 2.03
CA PHE A 201 -20.69 0.39 2.44
C PHE A 201 -20.00 -0.59 3.38
N LYS A 202 -19.02 -1.33 2.85
CA LYS A 202 -18.18 -2.22 3.64
C LYS A 202 -16.96 -1.45 4.16
N TYR A 203 -16.44 -0.55 3.35
CA TYR A 203 -15.31 0.33 3.62
C TYR A 203 -15.74 1.79 3.56
N LYS A 204 -14.96 2.69 4.15
CA LYS A 204 -15.28 4.13 4.14
C LYS A 204 -15.12 4.72 2.74
N GLU A 205 -14.18 4.16 2.00
CA GLU A 205 -13.81 4.52 0.65
C GLU A 205 -14.96 4.21 -0.34
N ASP A 206 -15.81 3.22 -0.05
CA ASP A 206 -17.00 2.90 -0.85
C ASP A 206 -17.98 4.10 -0.95
N VAL A 207 -17.91 5.06 -0.01
CA VAL A 207 -18.75 6.28 -0.05
C VAL A 207 -18.32 7.23 -1.16
N ALA A 208 -17.03 7.26 -1.54
CA ALA A 208 -16.53 8.10 -2.63
C ALA A 208 -17.13 7.71 -3.99
N MET A 209 -17.55 6.46 -4.13
CA MET A 209 -18.28 5.94 -5.28
C MET A 209 -19.64 6.63 -5.48
N PHE A 210 -20.20 7.21 -4.42
CA PHE A 210 -21.50 7.89 -4.38
C PHE A 210 -21.36 9.42 -4.36
N GLU A 211 -20.39 9.98 -5.07
CA GLU A 211 -20.39 11.42 -5.36
C GLU A 211 -21.65 11.79 -6.15
N ALA A 212 -22.69 12.22 -5.42
CA ALA A 212 -24.01 12.55 -5.94
C ALA A 212 -23.93 13.50 -7.15
N LYS A 213 -22.92 14.37 -7.22
CA LYS A 213 -22.69 15.29 -8.35
C LYS A 213 -22.64 14.59 -9.71
N LYS A 214 -22.01 13.42 -9.84
CA LYS A 214 -21.90 12.70 -11.13
C LYS A 214 -23.28 12.23 -11.63
N TYR A 215 -24.18 11.92 -10.71
CA TYR A 215 -25.52 11.39 -11.00
C TYR A 215 -26.61 12.47 -10.98
N LEU A 216 -26.40 13.57 -10.25
CA LEU A 216 -27.29 14.74 -10.21
C LEU A 216 -27.48 15.39 -11.58
N VAL A 217 -26.48 15.33 -12.47
CA VAL A 217 -26.61 15.83 -13.86
C VAL A 217 -27.68 15.08 -14.65
N LYS A 218 -27.97 13.82 -14.31
CA LYS A 218 -29.01 13.01 -14.94
C LYS A 218 -30.40 13.21 -14.31
N ILE A 219 -30.49 13.96 -13.21
CA ILE A 219 -31.73 14.17 -12.45
C ILE A 219 -32.29 15.54 -12.80
N LYS A 220 -33.43 15.58 -13.50
CA LYS A 220 -34.05 16.81 -14.00
C LYS A 220 -34.59 17.75 -12.91
N ASP A 221 -34.63 17.31 -11.64
CA ASP A 221 -35.20 18.07 -10.51
C ASP A 221 -34.09 18.47 -9.52
N THR A 222 -34.02 19.76 -9.20
CA THR A 222 -33.01 20.37 -8.31
C THR A 222 -33.24 20.07 -6.82
N ARG A 223 -34.29 19.31 -6.48
CA ARG A 223 -34.66 18.93 -5.09
C ARG A 223 -34.59 17.42 -4.87
N ALA A 224 -33.50 16.81 -5.33
CA ALA A 224 -33.15 15.43 -5.03
C ALA A 224 -32.72 15.26 -3.57
N TYR A 225 -33.28 14.28 -2.86
CA TYR A 225 -32.71 13.78 -1.61
C TYR A 225 -32.25 12.33 -1.79
N VAL A 226 -31.10 12.00 -1.21
CA VAL A 226 -30.56 10.64 -1.18
C VAL A 226 -31.19 9.91 -0.01
N ARG A 227 -31.99 8.88 -0.27
CA ARG A 227 -32.51 7.97 0.76
C ARG A 227 -31.75 6.66 0.71
N VAL A 228 -31.20 6.26 1.85
CA VAL A 228 -30.73 4.90 2.12
C VAL A 228 -31.93 4.08 2.58
N ASP A 229 -32.29 3.04 1.84
CA ASP A 229 -33.28 2.04 2.26
C ASP A 229 -32.61 0.69 2.47
N GLY A 230 -32.93 0.05 3.57
CA GLY A 230 -32.44 -1.28 3.92
C GLY A 230 -33.33 -1.92 4.97
N ILE A 231 -33.33 -3.25 5.04
CA ILE A 231 -34.11 -3.98 6.05
C ILE A 231 -33.37 -3.88 7.39
N ARG A 232 -33.90 -3.25 8.43
CA ARG A 232 -33.21 -3.24 9.74
C ARG A 232 -33.12 -4.67 10.32
N THR A 233 -32.15 -4.96 11.19
CA THR A 233 -32.15 -6.22 11.97
C THR A 233 -33.48 -6.40 12.71
N ALA A 234 -33.90 -7.65 12.97
CA ALA A 234 -35.18 -7.94 13.62
C ALA A 234 -35.36 -7.20 14.97
N ALA A 235 -34.26 -6.97 15.71
CA ALA A 235 -34.26 -6.18 16.94
C ALA A 235 -34.58 -4.69 16.68
N CYS A 236 -33.98 -4.11 15.64
CA CYS A 236 -34.21 -2.71 15.26
C CYS A 236 -35.51 -2.47 14.50
N GLN A 237 -36.13 -3.49 13.92
CA GLN A 237 -37.50 -3.40 13.41
C GLN A 237 -38.52 -3.31 14.55
N LYS A 238 -38.30 -4.06 15.64
CA LYS A 238 -39.18 -4.07 16.82
C LYS A 238 -39.04 -2.79 17.67
N THR A 239 -37.82 -2.25 17.77
CA THR A 239 -37.52 -1.10 18.65
C THR A 239 -36.68 -0.02 17.95
N PRO A 240 -37.26 0.67 16.95
CA PRO A 240 -36.49 1.50 16.01
C PRO A 240 -35.87 2.77 16.61
N LYS A 241 -36.38 3.25 17.76
CA LYS A 241 -35.93 4.50 18.41
C LYS A 241 -34.88 4.29 19.50
N THR A 242 -34.39 3.07 19.71
CA THR A 242 -33.36 2.81 20.73
C THR A 242 -32.05 3.48 20.33
N ALA A 243 -31.25 3.90 21.32
CA ALA A 243 -29.96 4.53 21.06
C ALA A 243 -29.08 3.67 20.12
N TYR A 244 -29.11 2.34 20.28
CA TYR A 244 -28.43 1.38 19.40
C TYR A 244 -28.92 1.41 17.93
N CYS A 245 -30.23 1.52 17.70
CA CYS A 245 -30.79 1.56 16.34
C CYS A 245 -30.76 2.97 15.72
N MET A 246 -30.55 4.00 16.54
CA MET A 246 -30.40 5.40 16.15
C MET A 246 -28.92 5.84 16.11
N SER A 247 -27.98 5.01 16.59
CA SER A 247 -26.54 5.28 16.60
C SER A 247 -25.86 4.75 15.35
N GLU A 248 -24.87 5.49 14.85
CA GLU A 248 -23.99 5.07 13.75
C GLU A 248 -22.93 4.02 14.19
N LYS A 249 -22.88 3.65 15.48
CA LYS A 249 -21.90 2.74 16.06
C LYS A 249 -22.51 1.81 17.11
N ASP A 250 -22.16 0.54 17.05
CA ASP A 250 -22.29 -0.40 18.17
C ASP A 250 -21.49 0.11 19.39
N PRO A 251 -21.97 -0.07 20.64
CA PRO A 251 -21.22 0.20 21.87
C PRO A 251 -19.83 -0.48 21.98
N THR A 252 -19.46 -1.38 21.07
CA THR A 252 -18.14 -2.04 21.00
C THR A 252 -17.20 -1.49 19.92
N GLY A 253 -17.58 -0.44 19.18
CA GLY A 253 -16.66 0.30 18.30
C GLY A 253 -16.13 -0.46 17.06
N ARG A 254 -16.65 -1.65 16.74
CA ARG A 254 -16.39 -2.33 15.45
C ARG A 254 -17.39 -1.87 14.39
N MET A 255 -16.92 -1.62 13.16
CA MET A 255 -17.79 -1.64 11.97
C MET A 255 -18.00 -3.11 11.58
N THR A 256 -18.99 -3.76 12.18
CA THR A 256 -19.68 -4.93 11.61
C THR A 256 -21.06 -4.47 11.16
N PRO A 257 -21.67 -5.15 10.16
CA PRO A 257 -22.46 -4.53 9.12
C PRO A 257 -23.51 -3.63 9.77
N SER A 258 -23.61 -2.43 9.24
CA SER A 258 -24.80 -1.61 9.28
C SER A 258 -26.04 -2.42 9.71
N PRO A 259 -26.92 -1.90 10.58
CA PRO A 259 -28.15 -2.60 10.96
C PRO A 259 -29.04 -2.96 9.75
N PHE A 260 -28.64 -2.62 8.53
CA PHE A 260 -29.20 -2.94 7.24
C PHE A 260 -28.36 -4.04 6.51
N PRO A 261 -28.85 -5.29 6.32
CA PRO A 261 -28.25 -6.36 5.51
C PRO A 261 -28.22 -6.11 3.99
N GLY A 262 -28.39 -4.86 3.57
CA GLY A 262 -28.49 -4.42 2.19
C GLY A 262 -28.86 -2.95 2.21
N LEU A 263 -27.92 -2.09 1.82
CA LEU A 263 -28.22 -0.68 1.56
C LEU A 263 -28.55 -0.55 0.08
N PHE A 264 -29.59 0.21 -0.24
CA PHE A 264 -29.83 0.71 -1.58
C PHE A 264 -30.23 2.17 -1.57
N PHE A 265 -29.96 2.83 -2.70
CA PHE A 265 -30.19 4.26 -2.90
C PHE A 265 -31.31 4.48 -3.90
N TYR A 266 -32.28 5.32 -3.55
CA TYR A 266 -33.19 5.92 -4.52
C TYR A 266 -33.38 7.41 -4.20
N ILE A 267 -33.54 8.22 -5.26
CA ILE A 267 -33.72 9.66 -5.20
C ILE A 267 -35.16 10.01 -5.54
N ARG A 268 -35.91 10.49 -4.55
CA ARG A 268 -37.30 10.95 -4.72
C ARG A 268 -37.36 12.46 -4.77
N THR A 269 -38.26 12.99 -5.59
CA THR A 269 -38.62 14.42 -5.61
C THR A 269 -39.87 14.61 -4.72
N PRO A 270 -39.88 15.54 -3.74
CA PRO A 270 -41.04 15.70 -2.87
C PRO A 270 -42.06 16.68 -3.46
N THR A 271 -43.30 16.23 -3.57
CA THR A 271 -44.49 17.09 -3.55
C THR A 271 -44.68 17.66 -2.13
N MET A 272 -45.10 18.93 -2.08
CA MET A 272 -45.08 19.84 -0.94
C MET A 272 -45.76 19.33 0.36
N SER A 273 -45.16 19.63 1.52
CA SER A 273 -45.84 20.38 2.61
C SER A 273 -44.82 20.94 3.63
N PRO A 274 -45.11 22.09 4.28
CA PRO A 274 -44.12 22.84 5.04
C PRO A 274 -44.20 22.55 6.54
N LYS A 275 -43.05 22.38 7.19
CA LYS A 275 -42.68 22.89 8.54
C LYS A 275 -41.56 22.02 9.11
N LEU A 276 -40.35 22.57 9.15
CA LEU A 276 -39.63 22.94 10.37
C LEU A 276 -38.16 23.18 9.97
N HIS A 277 -37.80 24.44 9.80
CA HIS A 277 -36.40 24.85 9.79
C HIS A 277 -35.83 24.68 11.19
N ILE A 278 -34.67 24.02 11.32
CA ILE A 278 -33.56 24.43 12.20
C ILE A 278 -32.28 23.74 11.65
N SER A 279 -31.33 24.59 11.27
CA SER A 279 -29.89 24.39 11.02
C SER A 279 -29.33 22.98 10.88
N LEU A 280 -29.02 22.57 9.65
CA LEU A 280 -28.05 21.51 9.34
C LEU A 280 -26.80 22.06 8.63
N LEU A 281 -26.41 23.30 8.92
CA LEU A 281 -25.19 23.90 8.35
C LEU A 281 -23.91 23.58 9.14
N PHE A 282 -24.00 22.81 10.24
CA PHE A 282 -22.87 22.53 11.12
C PHE A 282 -22.35 21.08 11.11
N LEU A 283 -22.95 20.18 10.32
CA LEU A 283 -22.53 18.76 10.30
C LEU A 283 -21.53 18.41 9.18
N LEU A 284 -21.05 19.40 8.42
CA LEU A 284 -20.11 19.21 7.30
C LEU A 284 -18.64 19.38 7.67
N LEU A 285 -18.30 19.60 8.96
CA LEU A 285 -16.93 19.93 9.38
C LEU A 285 -16.32 18.96 10.41
N LEU A 286 -16.98 17.85 10.75
CA LEU A 286 -16.52 16.98 11.83
C LEU A 286 -16.61 15.48 11.49
N ILE A 287 -15.90 15.03 10.45
CA ILE A 287 -15.50 13.62 10.37
C ILE A 287 -14.03 13.54 9.89
N PRO A 288 -13.09 13.07 10.73
CA PRO A 288 -11.69 12.93 10.34
C PRO A 288 -11.53 11.80 9.32
N ASN A 289 -10.95 12.14 8.16
CA ASN A 289 -10.39 11.21 7.20
C ASN A 289 -9.36 10.34 7.91
N ALA A 290 -9.70 9.09 8.22
CA ALA A 290 -8.76 8.13 8.77
C ALA A 290 -8.33 7.17 7.64
N GLN A 291 -7.64 7.73 6.64
CA GLN A 291 -6.66 6.96 5.87
C GLN A 291 -5.43 6.83 6.77
N SER A 292 -4.92 5.61 6.96
CA SER A 292 -3.58 5.47 7.56
C SER A 292 -2.63 6.05 6.51
N SER A 293 -2.00 7.17 6.83
CA SER A 293 -1.10 7.87 5.91
C SER A 293 0.37 7.56 6.19
N GLY A 294 0.63 6.63 7.12
CA GLY A 294 1.95 6.10 7.39
C GLY A 294 1.92 4.73 8.05
N TYR A 295 3.11 4.19 8.22
CA TYR A 295 3.36 2.84 8.70
C TYR A 295 4.55 2.80 9.65
N LEU A 296 4.57 1.72 10.42
CA LEU A 296 5.63 1.33 11.33
C LEU A 296 6.44 0.19 10.71
N GLU A 297 7.76 0.33 10.78
CA GLU A 297 8.74 -0.70 10.48
C GLU A 297 9.58 -1.02 11.72
N ILE A 298 9.68 -2.28 12.06
CA ILE A 298 10.49 -2.79 13.17
C ILE A 298 11.53 -3.73 12.59
N ARG A 299 12.80 -3.44 12.89
CA ARG A 299 13.94 -4.26 12.53
C ARG A 299 14.52 -4.91 13.77
N LEU A 300 14.78 -6.21 13.70
CA LEU A 300 15.30 -7.03 14.78
C LEU A 300 16.48 -7.88 14.31
N LYS A 301 17.49 -8.00 15.15
CA LYS A 301 18.63 -8.88 14.95
C LYS A 301 19.03 -9.57 16.25
N SER A 302 19.43 -10.83 16.12
CA SER A 302 19.89 -11.70 17.21
C SER A 302 20.99 -12.61 16.67
N PRO A 303 22.06 -12.89 17.43
CA PRO A 303 23.07 -13.88 17.07
C PRO A 303 22.61 -15.31 17.42
N PHE A 304 21.41 -15.47 17.99
CA PHE A 304 20.81 -16.75 18.34
C PHE A 304 19.56 -17.03 17.49
N LEU A 305 19.32 -18.31 17.23
CA LEU A 305 18.07 -18.81 16.69
C LEU A 305 16.99 -18.71 17.78
N LEU A 306 16.03 -17.80 17.64
CA LEU A 306 14.92 -17.66 18.58
C LEU A 306 13.68 -17.09 17.91
N ASN A 307 12.50 -17.47 18.41
CA ASN A 307 11.23 -16.92 17.95
C ASN A 307 10.88 -15.69 18.77
N ALA A 308 10.88 -14.50 18.18
CA ALA A 308 10.41 -13.29 18.84
C ALA A 308 8.92 -13.08 18.56
N THR A 309 8.18 -12.59 19.54
CA THR A 309 6.81 -12.13 19.38
C THR A 309 6.77 -10.62 19.54
N VAL A 310 6.35 -9.92 18.50
CA VAL A 310 6.19 -8.47 18.47
C VAL A 310 4.73 -8.13 18.71
N THR A 311 4.45 -7.46 19.83
CA THR A 311 3.14 -6.94 20.20
C THR A 311 3.13 -5.44 19.97
N ILE A 312 2.13 -4.97 19.24
CA ILE A 312 1.94 -3.56 18.91
C ILE A 312 0.57 -3.16 19.42
N THR A 313 0.50 -2.10 20.23
CA THR A 313 -0.76 -1.55 20.72
C THR A 313 -0.88 -0.09 20.34
N GLU A 314 -2.04 0.26 19.78
CA GLU A 314 -2.46 1.66 19.71
C GLU A 314 -3.02 2.07 21.08
N ASP A 315 -2.64 3.25 21.55
CA ASP A 315 -2.97 3.84 22.85
C ASP A 315 -2.25 3.19 24.06
N ILE A 316 -1.58 4.02 24.87
CA ILE A 316 -0.80 3.60 26.04
C ILE A 316 -1.64 3.37 27.30
N TYR A 317 -2.81 4.02 27.41
CA TYR A 317 -3.63 3.99 28.63
C TYR A 317 -4.69 2.87 28.61
N PHE A 318 -5.25 2.57 27.44
CA PHE A 318 -6.30 1.56 27.26
C PHE A 318 -6.07 0.79 25.95
N PRO A 319 -5.08 -0.13 25.92
CA PRO A 319 -4.71 -0.85 24.71
C PRO A 319 -5.81 -1.84 24.32
N THR A 320 -6.81 -1.37 23.56
CA THR A 320 -7.96 -2.17 23.11
C THR A 320 -7.67 -2.89 21.78
N ASN A 321 -6.75 -2.34 20.98
CA ASN A 321 -6.35 -2.88 19.68
C ASN A 321 -4.90 -3.39 19.74
N LYS A 322 -4.75 -4.67 20.11
CA LYS A 322 -3.47 -5.38 20.15
C LYS A 322 -3.25 -6.17 18.87
N ARG A 323 -2.14 -5.90 18.18
CA ARG A 323 -1.65 -6.68 17.04
C ARG A 323 -0.43 -7.47 17.46
N VAL A 324 -0.36 -8.74 17.07
CA VAL A 324 0.72 -9.66 17.49
C VAL A 324 1.30 -10.34 16.26
N PHE A 325 2.62 -10.29 16.14
CA PHE A 325 3.38 -10.84 15.03
C PHE A 325 4.45 -11.79 15.56
N ASN A 326 4.61 -12.94 14.91
CA ASN A 326 5.71 -13.86 15.20
C ASN A 326 6.84 -13.59 14.20
N VAL A 327 8.04 -13.34 14.72
CA VAL A 327 9.23 -12.94 13.96
C VAL A 327 10.35 -13.93 14.30
N PRO A 328 10.55 -14.99 13.49
CA PRO A 328 11.62 -15.95 13.71
C PRO A 328 12.98 -15.30 13.38
N LEU A 329 13.83 -15.15 14.40
CA LEU A 329 15.18 -14.60 14.28
C LEU A 329 16.17 -15.73 14.03
N VAL A 330 17.05 -15.53 13.06
CA VAL A 330 18.17 -16.43 12.75
C VAL A 330 19.48 -15.65 12.86
N PRO A 331 20.59 -16.31 13.24
CA PRO A 331 21.89 -15.65 13.33
C PRO A 331 22.28 -14.92 12.04
N ASP A 332 22.99 -13.80 12.20
CA ASP A 332 23.55 -12.96 11.11
C ASP A 332 22.52 -12.32 10.15
N HIS A 333 21.22 -12.49 10.36
CA HIS A 333 20.19 -11.91 9.49
C HIS A 333 19.32 -10.91 10.25
N THR A 334 19.08 -9.77 9.61
CA THR A 334 18.09 -8.79 10.08
C THR A 334 16.70 -9.21 9.65
N ARG A 335 15.77 -9.29 10.59
CA ARG A 335 14.34 -9.45 10.29
C ARG A 335 13.66 -8.10 10.29
N ILE A 336 12.77 -7.90 9.31
CA ILE A 336 12.04 -6.66 9.10
C ILE A 336 10.55 -6.98 9.14
N LEU A 337 9.87 -6.41 10.12
CA LEU A 337 8.41 -6.34 10.17
C LEU A 337 8.02 -4.95 9.68
N THR A 338 7.41 -4.85 8.51
CA THR A 338 7.11 -3.56 7.85
C THR A 338 5.63 -3.47 7.48
N ASN A 339 5.22 -2.32 6.94
CA ASN A 339 3.85 -2.01 6.53
C ASN A 339 2.82 -2.24 7.64
N VAL A 340 3.18 -2.00 8.90
CA VAL A 340 2.21 -2.04 10.01
C VAL A 340 1.50 -0.69 10.04
N PRO A 341 0.19 -0.58 9.73
CA PRO A 341 -0.48 0.72 9.66
C PRO A 341 -0.50 1.44 11.02
N VAL A 342 -0.39 2.76 11.03
CA VAL A 342 -0.30 3.57 12.26
C VAL A 342 -1.22 4.77 12.18
N LYS A 343 -1.65 5.28 13.33
CA LYS A 343 -2.41 6.54 13.41
C LYS A 343 -1.57 7.57 14.15
N PHE A 344 -1.08 8.58 13.43
CA PHE A 344 -0.29 9.66 14.03
C PHE A 344 -1.07 10.41 15.12
N HIS A 345 -0.34 11.16 15.94
CA HIS A 345 -0.84 11.84 17.15
C HIS A 345 -1.35 10.90 18.26
N ARG A 346 -1.12 9.59 18.15
CA ARG A 346 -1.52 8.63 19.18
C ARG A 346 -0.32 7.81 19.63
N PRO A 347 0.15 7.99 20.87
CA PRO A 347 1.24 7.17 21.37
C PRO A 347 0.79 5.71 21.43
N GLY A 348 1.61 4.82 20.88
CA GLY A 348 1.44 3.38 21.01
C GLY A 348 2.52 2.75 21.89
N THR A 349 2.44 1.44 22.07
CA THR A 349 3.55 0.65 22.62
C THR A 349 4.00 -0.42 21.63
N VAL A 350 5.29 -0.71 21.60
CA VAL A 350 5.88 -1.90 20.98
C VAL A 350 6.50 -2.71 22.11
N LEU A 351 6.02 -3.94 22.28
CA LEU A 351 6.56 -4.92 23.20
C LEU A 351 7.06 -6.12 22.40
N ILE A 352 8.35 -6.38 22.45
CA ILE A 352 8.97 -7.55 21.85
C ILE A 352 9.31 -8.52 22.97
N ASN A 353 8.84 -9.76 22.86
CA ASN A 353 9.24 -10.85 23.74
C ASN A 353 10.07 -11.84 22.94
N SER A 354 11.26 -12.19 23.40
CA SER A 354 12.01 -13.30 22.84
C SER A 354 11.38 -14.63 23.26
N GLY A 355 11.65 -15.68 22.50
CA GLY A 355 11.52 -17.04 22.97
C GLY A 355 12.68 -17.41 23.91
N PRO A 356 12.68 -18.65 24.41
CA PRO A 356 13.74 -19.15 25.26
C PRO A 356 15.07 -19.29 24.51
N VAL A 357 16.16 -19.12 25.25
CA VAL A 357 17.53 -19.39 24.80
C VAL A 357 18.20 -20.29 25.83
N ASP A 358 18.09 -21.61 25.61
CA ASP A 358 18.51 -22.65 26.56
C ASP A 358 19.98 -22.55 26.94
N LYS A 359 20.84 -22.08 26.02
CA LYS A 359 22.30 -21.91 26.23
C LYS A 359 22.64 -21.10 27.49
N PHE A 360 21.76 -20.18 27.89
CA PHE A 360 21.94 -19.34 29.07
C PHE A 360 20.85 -19.55 30.14
N GLY A 361 19.97 -20.54 29.97
CA GLY A 361 18.81 -20.75 30.85
C GLY A 361 17.77 -19.62 30.78
N LEU A 362 17.78 -18.82 29.70
CA LEU A 362 16.89 -17.67 29.51
C LEU A 362 15.53 -18.18 29.04
N HIS A 363 14.45 -17.84 29.76
CA HIS A 363 13.09 -18.18 29.33
C HIS A 363 12.58 -17.18 28.28
N PHE A 364 12.81 -15.88 28.50
CA PHE A 364 12.53 -14.82 27.53
C PHE A 364 13.21 -13.50 27.94
N ALA A 365 13.46 -12.64 26.95
CA ALA A 365 13.88 -11.26 27.11
C ALA A 365 12.84 -10.33 26.49
N THR A 366 12.74 -9.11 27.00
CA THR A 366 11.77 -8.12 26.55
C THR A 366 12.45 -6.83 26.10
N ILE A 367 11.93 -6.24 25.02
CA ILE A 367 12.21 -4.85 24.63
C ILE A 367 10.87 -4.13 24.64
N ARG A 368 10.78 -3.04 25.37
CA ARG A 368 9.59 -2.20 25.43
C ARG A 368 9.92 -0.78 25.00
N SER A 369 9.17 -0.29 24.01
CA SER A 369 9.16 1.08 23.55
C SER A 369 7.77 1.66 23.76
N ASP A 370 7.70 2.75 24.50
CA ASP A 370 6.47 3.51 24.70
C ASP A 370 6.52 4.80 23.85
N ARG A 371 5.34 5.26 23.39
CA ARG A 371 5.13 6.51 22.63
C ARG A 371 5.75 6.57 21.23
N TRP A 372 5.81 5.46 20.53
CA TRP A 372 6.46 5.38 19.21
C TRP A 372 5.74 6.10 18.04
N ASN A 373 4.55 6.68 18.21
CA ASN A 373 3.67 7.08 17.08
C ASN A 373 2.99 8.46 17.25
N THR A 374 3.73 9.43 17.76
CA THR A 374 3.23 10.81 17.80
C THR A 374 3.49 11.54 16.48
N LYS A 375 4.62 11.28 15.82
CA LYS A 375 5.08 11.83 14.53
C LYS A 375 5.99 10.84 13.80
N GLN A 376 6.44 11.17 12.58
CA GLN A 376 7.54 10.48 11.92
C GLN A 376 8.78 10.51 12.81
N MET A 377 9.40 9.35 13.03
CA MET A 377 10.58 9.25 13.88
C MET A 377 11.33 7.95 13.68
N ILE A 378 12.56 7.93 14.18
CA ILE A 378 13.40 6.74 14.25
C ILE A 378 13.77 6.52 15.72
N ILE A 379 13.55 5.31 16.23
CA ILE A 379 13.96 4.91 17.58
C ILE A 379 14.98 3.79 17.43
N ALA A 380 16.22 4.08 17.76
CA ALA A 380 17.32 3.13 17.75
C ALA A 380 18.26 3.43 18.93
N PRO A 381 18.18 2.66 20.04
CA PRO A 381 19.04 2.89 21.19
C PRO A 381 20.51 2.63 20.85
N ASP A 382 21.41 3.23 21.61
CA ASP A 382 22.86 3.13 21.41
C ASP A 382 23.36 1.71 21.66
N GLU A 383 22.89 1.13 22.76
CA GLU A 383 23.24 -0.20 23.23
C GLU A 383 22.01 -1.11 23.23
N MET A 384 22.27 -2.41 23.08
CA MET A 384 21.33 -3.51 23.16
C MET A 384 21.73 -4.47 24.26
N LYS A 385 20.80 -5.32 24.67
CA LYS A 385 21.03 -6.43 25.58
C LYS A 385 20.79 -7.77 24.87
N LEU A 386 21.71 -8.71 25.03
CA LEU A 386 21.52 -10.09 24.54
C LEU A 386 20.19 -10.67 25.06
N PRO A 387 19.44 -11.47 24.29
CA PRO A 387 19.84 -12.10 23.04
C PRO A 387 19.68 -11.20 21.80
N PHE A 388 19.27 -9.95 21.94
CA PHE A 388 19.19 -9.02 20.82
C PHE A 388 20.51 -8.30 20.61
N THR A 389 20.95 -8.19 19.36
CA THR A 389 22.10 -7.35 18.98
C THR A 389 21.69 -6.19 18.08
N GLY A 390 20.44 -6.18 17.61
CA GLY A 390 19.93 -5.10 16.77
C GLY A 390 18.45 -4.84 17.01
N PHE A 391 18.10 -3.57 17.18
CA PHE A 391 16.72 -3.11 17.26
C PHE A 391 16.60 -1.71 16.67
N ARG A 392 15.60 -1.53 15.82
CA ARG A 392 15.24 -0.22 15.27
C ARG A 392 13.76 -0.17 14.96
N ILE A 393 13.14 0.94 15.33
CA ILE A 393 11.79 1.32 14.91
C ILE A 393 11.91 2.50 13.96
N ASP A 394 11.25 2.42 12.82
CA ASP A 394 11.02 3.55 11.94
C ASP A 394 9.51 3.79 11.78
N VAL A 395 9.06 5.02 12.03
CA VAL A 395 7.70 5.47 11.71
C VAL A 395 7.78 6.41 10.52
N LYS A 396 7.17 6.00 9.41
CA LYS A 396 7.33 6.63 8.10
C LYS A 396 5.97 6.91 7.46
N CYS A 397 5.96 7.81 6.50
CA CYS A 397 4.78 8.03 5.66
C CYS A 397 4.62 6.97 4.58
N ASP A 398 3.37 6.67 4.25
CA ASP A 398 3.01 5.92 3.06
C ASP A 398 3.34 6.72 1.81
N ARG A 399 3.36 6.05 0.66
CA ARG A 399 3.66 6.68 -0.63
C ARG A 399 2.77 7.89 -0.86
N ASN A 400 3.36 9.01 -1.30
CA ASN A 400 2.70 10.29 -1.56
C ASN A 400 2.18 11.04 -0.32
N TRP A 401 2.47 10.57 0.89
CA TRP A 401 2.16 11.28 2.12
C TRP A 401 3.44 11.86 2.72
N HIS A 402 3.33 13.08 3.21
CA HIS A 402 4.46 13.90 3.66
C HIS A 402 4.06 14.66 4.92
N GLY A 403 5.03 15.34 5.53
CA GLY A 403 4.86 16.08 6.76
C GLY A 403 5.11 15.24 8.02
N PRO A 404 5.35 15.89 9.17
CA PRO A 404 5.73 15.20 10.41
C PRO A 404 4.67 14.20 10.89
N TYR A 405 3.42 14.34 10.48
CA TYR A 405 2.32 13.44 10.86
C TYR A 405 1.77 12.67 9.67
N CYS A 406 2.48 12.70 8.54
CA CYS A 406 2.07 12.11 7.28
C CYS A 406 0.66 12.55 6.84
N ASP A 407 0.18 13.69 7.25
CA ASP A 407 -1.19 14.16 7.05
C ASP A 407 -1.36 15.00 5.78
N LYS A 408 -0.26 15.22 5.04
CA LYS A 408 -0.23 16.07 3.87
C LYS A 408 0.06 15.26 2.62
N PHE A 409 -0.83 15.33 1.63
CA PHE A 409 -0.71 14.56 0.39
C PHE A 409 0.03 15.33 -0.71
N CYS A 410 1.03 14.69 -1.33
CA CYS A 410 1.66 15.16 -2.55
C CYS A 410 2.10 13.96 -3.41
N ASN A 411 1.69 13.93 -4.67
CA ASN A 411 1.97 12.81 -5.57
C ASN A 411 3.40 12.91 -6.13
N ASP A 412 4.32 12.10 -5.60
CA ASP A 412 5.73 12.09 -5.97
C ASP A 412 5.95 11.73 -7.45
N ASN A 413 5.14 10.83 -8.00
CA ASN A 413 5.24 10.45 -9.42
C ASN A 413 4.87 11.62 -10.33
N HIS A 414 3.78 12.32 -10.01
CA HIS A 414 3.35 13.49 -10.77
C HIS A 414 4.39 14.59 -10.66
N ALA A 415 4.85 14.91 -9.44
CA ALA A 415 5.89 15.91 -9.23
C ALA A 415 7.12 15.61 -10.11
N LYS A 416 7.58 14.35 -10.14
CA LYS A 416 8.71 13.93 -10.97
C LYS A 416 8.48 14.11 -12.48
N ILE A 417 7.27 13.85 -12.99
CA ILE A 417 6.92 14.04 -14.40
C ILE A 417 7.07 15.51 -14.82
N ILE A 418 6.75 16.45 -13.94
CA ILE A 418 6.85 17.89 -14.21
C ILE A 418 8.20 18.51 -13.76
N ASN A 419 9.24 17.68 -13.60
CA ASN A 419 10.57 18.08 -13.11
C ASN A 419 10.53 18.78 -11.73
N ARG A 420 9.70 18.27 -10.83
CA ARG A 420 9.55 18.71 -9.43
C ARG A 420 9.70 17.52 -8.49
N ARG A 421 9.68 17.80 -7.18
CA ARG A 421 9.53 16.82 -6.10
C ARG A 421 8.50 17.32 -5.09
N CYS A 422 8.01 16.41 -4.25
CA CYS A 422 7.27 16.79 -3.06
C CYS A 422 8.25 17.18 -1.95
N THR A 423 8.00 18.31 -1.29
CA THR A 423 8.74 18.74 -0.09
C THR A 423 8.17 18.09 1.16
N HIS A 424 8.84 18.23 2.30
CA HIS A 424 8.29 17.82 3.60
C HIS A 424 6.94 18.48 3.93
N ASN A 425 6.62 19.62 3.33
CA ASN A 425 5.34 20.31 3.49
C ASN A 425 4.24 19.80 2.54
N ALA A 426 4.51 18.77 1.74
CA ALA A 426 3.65 18.26 0.67
C ALA A 426 3.29 19.30 -0.40
N THR A 427 4.17 20.27 -0.57
CA THR A 427 4.13 21.26 -1.66
C THR A 427 5.08 20.82 -2.76
N LEU A 428 4.96 21.43 -3.94
CA LEU A 428 5.90 21.17 -5.01
C LEU A 428 7.19 21.94 -4.75
N GLY A 429 8.32 21.32 -5.03
CA GLY A 429 9.64 21.93 -4.99
C GLY A 429 10.48 21.50 -6.17
N CYS A 430 11.58 22.19 -6.41
CA CYS A 430 12.55 21.70 -7.38
C CYS A 430 13.29 20.45 -6.88
N PRO A 431 13.89 19.65 -7.80
CA PRO A 431 14.86 18.64 -7.42
C PRO A 431 15.93 19.24 -6.50
N LEU A 432 16.55 18.40 -5.67
CA LEU A 432 17.52 18.86 -4.68
C LEU A 432 18.61 19.72 -5.34
N MET A 433 19.02 20.78 -4.64
CA MET A 433 20.02 21.77 -5.10
C MET A 433 19.60 22.60 -6.32
N LEU A 434 18.32 22.61 -6.71
CA LEU A 434 17.79 23.46 -7.78
C LEU A 434 16.66 24.36 -7.26
N SER A 435 16.43 25.44 -7.98
CA SER A 435 15.46 26.51 -7.69
C SER A 435 15.03 27.21 -8.98
N GLY A 436 14.13 28.18 -8.86
CA GLY A 436 13.60 28.97 -9.97
C GLY A 436 12.37 28.33 -10.62
N PRO A 437 11.62 29.11 -11.41
CA PRO A 437 10.39 28.67 -12.05
C PRO A 437 10.54 27.45 -12.96
N ASN A 438 11.75 27.14 -13.46
CA ASN A 438 11.99 25.98 -14.32
C ASN A 438 12.91 24.92 -13.68
N CYS A 439 13.30 25.06 -12.41
CA CYS A 439 14.31 24.22 -11.74
C CYS A 439 15.65 24.13 -12.46
N ASP A 440 16.12 25.25 -12.99
CA ASP A 440 17.36 25.39 -13.73
C ASP A 440 18.39 26.26 -13.01
N VAL A 441 18.02 26.87 -11.87
CA VAL A 441 18.91 27.73 -11.09
C VAL A 441 19.50 26.94 -9.92
N PRO A 442 20.83 26.83 -9.78
CA PRO A 442 21.47 26.16 -8.65
C PRO A 442 21.12 26.82 -7.30
N LEU A 443 20.62 26.02 -6.36
CA LEU A 443 20.36 26.43 -4.97
C LEU A 443 21.55 26.05 -4.09
N LEU A 444 22.47 26.99 -3.93
CA LEU A 444 23.71 26.80 -3.17
C LEU A 444 23.42 26.61 -1.68
N GLN A 445 24.04 25.59 -1.07
CA GLN A 445 23.94 25.28 0.36
C GLN A 445 25.06 26.00 1.15
N THR A 446 25.17 27.32 0.97
CA THR A 446 26.17 28.16 1.67
C THR A 446 25.49 28.97 2.76
N GLU A 447 26.22 29.36 3.81
CA GLU A 447 25.67 30.17 4.92
C GLU A 447 25.00 31.48 4.44
N SER A 448 25.45 32.06 3.31
CA SER A 448 24.87 33.28 2.74
C SER A 448 23.55 33.06 1.98
N THR A 449 23.28 31.84 1.52
CA THR A 449 22.11 31.51 0.68
C THR A 449 21.15 30.55 1.36
N CYS A 450 21.62 29.83 2.38
CA CYS A 450 20.85 28.86 3.12
C CYS A 450 20.94 29.14 4.64
N PRO A 451 19.87 29.67 5.26
CA PRO A 451 19.88 30.00 6.69
C PRO A 451 19.68 28.78 7.61
N CYS A 452 19.49 27.58 7.06
CA CYS A 452 19.25 26.38 7.88
C CYS A 452 20.48 26.04 8.74
N VAL A 453 20.23 25.74 10.01
CA VAL A 453 21.25 25.27 10.97
C VAL A 453 21.05 23.78 11.27
N ASN A 454 21.88 23.21 12.17
CA ASN A 454 21.73 21.83 12.66
C ASN A 454 21.54 20.76 11.56
N HIS A 455 22.34 20.83 10.50
CA HIS A 455 22.29 19.90 9.36
C HIS A 455 20.99 19.98 8.54
N GLY A 456 20.23 21.07 8.63
CA GLY A 456 19.13 21.37 7.72
C GLY A 456 19.64 21.76 6.33
N TYR A 457 18.83 21.46 5.30
CA TYR A 457 19.14 21.79 3.90
C TYR A 457 18.08 22.71 3.32
N CYS A 458 18.52 23.67 2.51
CA CYS A 458 17.61 24.56 1.81
C CYS A 458 17.04 23.90 0.57
N VAL A 459 15.74 24.00 0.42
CA VAL A 459 15.01 23.47 -0.72
C VAL A 459 14.03 24.51 -1.25
N SER A 460 13.82 24.47 -2.55
CA SER A 460 12.80 25.26 -3.25
C SER A 460 11.41 24.74 -2.92
N GLU A 461 10.46 25.65 -2.73
CA GLU A 461 9.03 25.38 -2.50
C GLU A 461 8.14 26.35 -3.29
N PHE A 462 7.08 25.81 -3.87
CA PHE A 462 5.96 26.52 -4.50
C PHE A 462 4.69 26.27 -3.68
N LEU A 463 4.03 27.33 -3.21
CA LEU A 463 2.80 27.21 -2.42
C LEU A 463 1.63 26.74 -3.27
N ASN A 464 1.60 27.16 -4.54
CA ASN A 464 0.62 26.74 -5.53
C ASN A 464 1.31 26.23 -6.81
N PRO A 465 0.69 25.29 -7.54
CA PRO A 465 1.21 24.80 -8.82
C PRO A 465 1.36 25.87 -9.91
N LEU A 466 0.73 27.03 -9.74
CA LEU A 466 0.77 28.17 -10.67
C LEU A 466 1.79 29.24 -10.26
N ASP A 467 2.46 29.06 -9.12
CA ASP A 467 3.44 30.04 -8.64
C ASP A 467 4.63 30.08 -9.61
N THR A 468 4.98 31.29 -10.02
CA THR A 468 6.12 31.56 -10.92
C THR A 468 7.39 31.91 -10.16
N VAL A 469 7.32 31.94 -8.82
CA VAL A 469 8.42 32.26 -7.92
C VAL A 469 8.40 31.22 -6.81
N ASP A 470 9.52 30.53 -6.64
CA ASP A 470 9.75 29.67 -5.48
C ASP A 470 10.30 30.45 -4.30
N ARG A 471 10.04 29.91 -3.11
CA ARG A 471 10.69 30.31 -1.87
C ARG A 471 11.66 29.23 -1.42
N SER A 472 12.75 29.64 -0.76
CA SER A 472 13.64 28.69 -0.08
C SER A 472 13.10 28.40 1.31
N ILE A 473 12.98 27.11 1.66
CA ILE A 473 12.62 26.63 2.99
C ILE A 473 13.68 25.66 3.51
N CYS A 474 13.67 25.37 4.81
CA CYS A 474 14.54 24.39 5.42
C CYS A 474 13.87 23.02 5.54
N GLU A 475 14.57 21.97 5.10
CA GLU A 475 14.28 20.57 5.45
C GLU A 475 15.27 20.12 6.52
N CYS A 476 14.76 19.89 7.73
CA CYS A 476 15.57 19.65 8.91
C CYS A 476 16.10 18.23 9.01
N GLY A 477 17.31 18.12 9.56
CA GLY A 477 17.89 16.85 9.96
C GLY A 477 17.13 16.22 11.13
N VAL A 478 17.39 14.93 11.35
CA VAL A 478 16.73 14.16 12.42
C VAL A 478 16.96 14.81 13.79
N GLY A 479 15.88 15.06 14.54
CA GLY A 479 15.93 15.61 15.89
C GLY A 479 15.94 17.14 15.97
N PHE A 480 15.74 17.85 14.85
CA PHE A 480 15.64 19.31 14.81
C PHE A 480 14.39 19.78 14.05
N GLU A 481 13.80 20.89 14.51
CA GLU A 481 12.62 21.55 13.96
C GLU A 481 12.77 23.08 14.00
N GLY A 482 11.75 23.80 13.55
CA GLY A 482 11.78 25.26 13.39
C GLY A 482 11.92 25.69 11.93
N GLU A 483 11.78 27.00 11.68
CA GLU A 483 11.83 27.55 10.31
C GLU A 483 13.23 27.41 9.68
N HIS A 484 14.26 27.35 10.53
CA HIS A 484 15.66 27.20 10.18
C HIS A 484 16.32 25.98 10.84
N CYS A 485 15.53 25.04 11.37
CA CYS A 485 16.03 23.86 12.09
C CYS A 485 16.79 24.22 13.38
N GLU A 486 16.49 25.38 13.97
CA GLU A 486 17.14 25.96 15.13
C GLU A 486 16.71 25.34 16.46
N GLU A 487 15.55 24.69 16.47
CA GLU A 487 14.98 24.08 17.67
C GLU A 487 15.32 22.60 17.71
N LYS A 488 15.68 22.10 18.89
CA LYS A 488 15.80 20.66 19.11
C LYS A 488 14.39 20.10 19.27
N GLU A 489 14.05 19.09 18.48
CA GLU A 489 12.74 18.46 18.59
C GLU A 489 12.51 17.92 20.00
N TYR A 490 11.28 18.07 20.48
CA TYR A 490 10.86 17.43 21.71
C TYR A 490 10.97 15.90 21.58
N ASP A 491 11.64 15.24 22.53
CA ASP A 491 11.77 13.79 22.52
C ASP A 491 10.44 13.16 22.94
N TYR A 492 9.68 12.70 21.96
CA TYR A 492 8.40 12.06 22.20
C TYR A 492 8.54 10.59 22.58
N ALA A 493 9.69 9.95 22.34
CA ALA A 493 9.91 8.56 22.67
C ALA A 493 10.39 8.43 24.12
N ASP A 494 9.76 7.55 24.88
CA ASP A 494 10.31 7.18 26.17
C ASP A 494 11.56 6.30 25.97
N ALA A 495 12.49 6.34 26.92
CA ALA A 495 13.69 5.49 26.88
C ALA A 495 13.31 4.02 26.74
N ILE A 496 14.01 3.30 25.86
CA ILE A 496 13.80 1.87 25.65
C ILE A 496 14.07 1.09 26.94
N GLN A 497 13.12 0.25 27.33
CA GLN A 497 13.23 -0.60 28.50
C GLN A 497 13.57 -2.03 28.08
N PHE A 498 14.57 -2.60 28.74
CA PHE A 498 14.99 -3.99 28.54
C PHE A 498 14.68 -4.83 29.77
N GLY A 499 14.17 -6.04 29.57
CA GLY A 499 13.95 -7.02 30.64
C GLY A 499 14.46 -8.40 30.25
N MET A 500 14.83 -9.22 31.25
CA MET A 500 15.20 -10.62 31.06
C MET A 500 14.62 -11.48 32.17
N HIS A 501 14.14 -12.67 31.81
CA HIS A 501 13.52 -13.62 32.71
C HIS A 501 14.04 -15.04 32.42
N GLY A 502 14.51 -15.75 33.45
CA GLY A 502 15.12 -17.09 33.31
C GLY A 502 15.30 -17.80 34.64
N GLY A 503 16.24 -18.75 34.71
CA GLY A 503 16.67 -19.49 35.91
C GLY A 503 17.14 -18.63 37.11
N PRO A 504 17.91 -19.15 38.08
CA PRO A 504 18.08 -18.51 39.39
C PRO A 504 18.50 -17.03 39.31
N GLU A 505 17.69 -16.17 39.94
CA GLU A 505 17.65 -14.70 39.78
C GLU A 505 19.04 -14.03 39.82
N LYS A 506 19.91 -14.47 40.74
CA LYS A 506 21.26 -13.92 40.93
C LYS A 506 22.18 -14.07 39.70
N VAL A 507 22.08 -15.19 38.98
CA VAL A 507 22.88 -15.45 37.77
C VAL A 507 22.42 -14.58 36.61
N PHE A 508 21.12 -14.27 36.55
CA PHE A 508 20.52 -13.44 35.51
C PHE A 508 20.82 -11.95 35.69
N THR A 509 20.83 -11.43 36.92
CA THR A 509 21.22 -10.04 37.16
C THR A 509 22.65 -9.78 36.69
N GLU A 510 23.59 -10.68 37.02
CA GLU A 510 24.98 -10.58 36.57
C GLU A 510 25.12 -10.70 35.04
N PHE A 511 24.33 -11.58 34.41
CA PHE A 511 24.29 -11.68 32.95
C PHE A 511 23.69 -10.43 32.28
N PHE A 512 22.60 -9.88 32.82
CA PHE A 512 21.96 -8.67 32.31
C PHE A 512 22.91 -7.46 32.33
N GLU A 513 23.67 -7.30 33.41
CA GLU A 513 24.67 -6.24 33.54
C GLU A 513 25.79 -6.38 32.51
N ARG A 514 26.25 -7.61 32.24
CA ARG A 514 27.37 -7.90 31.33
C ARG A 514 26.99 -8.15 29.87
N SER A 515 25.71 -8.11 29.53
CA SER A 515 25.19 -8.44 28.19
C SER A 515 24.95 -7.21 27.31
N SER A 516 25.47 -6.04 27.68
CA SER A 516 25.50 -4.87 26.78
C SER A 516 26.33 -5.17 25.54
N VAL A 517 25.75 -4.85 24.39
CA VAL A 517 26.39 -4.89 23.07
C VAL A 517 25.96 -3.66 22.29
N ASP A 518 26.79 -3.20 21.35
CA ASP A 518 26.40 -2.10 20.48
C ASP A 518 25.18 -2.47 19.64
N ASN A 519 24.27 -1.52 19.41
CA ASN A 519 23.14 -1.74 18.52
C ASN A 519 23.60 -1.76 17.05
N GLU A 520 23.66 -2.95 16.46
CA GLU A 520 24.06 -3.16 15.08
C GLU A 520 23.17 -2.45 14.04
N LEU A 521 21.94 -2.06 14.42
CA LEU A 521 20.96 -1.43 13.51
C LEU A 521 20.84 0.08 13.72
N ARG A 522 21.68 0.69 14.58
CA ARG A 522 21.65 2.13 14.88
C ARG A 522 21.91 2.98 13.64
N TYR A 523 23.04 2.76 12.99
CA TYR A 523 23.50 3.54 11.85
C TYR A 523 23.31 2.77 10.53
N LEU A 524 22.09 2.37 10.24
CA LEU A 524 21.76 1.95 8.88
C LEU A 524 21.65 3.21 8.02
N TYR A 525 22.68 3.47 7.22
CA TYR A 525 22.58 4.36 6.08
C TYR A 525 21.67 3.71 5.04
N HIS A 526 20.71 4.49 4.54
CA HIS A 526 19.75 4.08 3.51
C HIS A 526 20.41 3.73 2.19
#